data_AF-A0A845RZF5-F1
#
_entry.id   AF-A0A845RZF5-F1
#
_cell.length_a   1.000
_cell.length_b   1.000
_cell.length_c   1.000
_cell.angle_alpha   90.00
_cell.angle_beta   90.00
_cell.angle_gamma   90.00
#
_symmetry.space_group_name_H-M   'P 1'
#
loop_
_entity.id
_entity.type
_entity.pdbx_description
1 polymer ?
#
loop_
_entity_poly.entity_id
_entity_poly.type
_entity_poly.pdbx_seq_one_letter_code
_entity_poly.pdbx_strand_id
1 'polypeptide(L)' 'MSEKCFIEIDGKKYELPVKKGTVGPSVIDVRDLYKNTGHFTFDPGFTSTASCQSNI' A
#
# COMPACT_ATOMS: atom_id res chain seq x y z
N MET A 1 4.93 14.17 9.26
CA MET A 1 4.30 12.99 9.88
C MET A 1 3.94 12.03 8.76
N SER A 2 4.27 10.74 8.88
CA SER A 2 3.89 9.75 7.86
C SER A 2 2.39 9.53 7.91
N GLU A 3 1.72 9.67 6.77
CA GLU A 3 0.32 9.31 6.64
C GLU A 3 0.18 7.79 6.78
N LYS A 4 -0.96 7.34 7.33
CA LYS A 4 -1.23 5.94 7.63
C LYS A 4 -2.64 5.63 7.15
N CYS A 5 -2.84 4.44 6.60
CA CYS A 5 -4.15 3.89 6.35
C CYS A 5 -4.32 2.61 7.16
N PHE A 6 -5.57 2.17 7.29
CA PHE A 6 -5.89 0.95 7.98
C PHE A 6 -6.68 0.01 7.08
N ILE A 7 -6.32 -1.25 7.09
CA ILE A 7 -7.09 -2.33 6.49
C ILE A 7 -7.61 -3.23 7.61
N GLU A 8 -8.86 -3.62 7.55
CA GLU A 8 -9.47 -4.54 8.50
C GLU A 8 -9.76 -5.87 7.81
N ILE A 9 -9.23 -6.95 8.37
CA ILE A 9 -9.37 -8.32 7.87
C ILE A 9 -9.67 -9.22 9.05
N ASP A 10 -10.75 -10.01 8.98
CA ASP A 10 -11.21 -10.91 10.05
C ASP A 10 -11.34 -10.22 11.43
N GLY A 11 -11.82 -8.96 11.44
CA GLY A 11 -11.97 -8.17 12.67
C GLY A 11 -10.65 -7.69 13.28
N LYS A 12 -9.51 -7.90 12.60
CA LYS A 12 -8.21 -7.35 12.99
C LYS A 12 -7.85 -6.17 12.10
N LYS A 13 -7.47 -5.07 12.74
CA LYS A 13 -7.05 -3.83 12.08
C LYS A 13 -5.54 -3.81 11.93
N TYR A 14 -5.07 -3.64 10.70
CA TYR A 14 -3.65 -3.53 10.35
C TYR A 14 -3.36 -2.14 9.85
N GLU A 15 -2.25 -1.56 10.31
CA GLU A 15 -1.77 -0.27 9.84
C GLU A 15 -0.83 -0.46 8.65
N LEU A 16 -1.03 0.33 7.59
CA LEU A 16 -0.15 0.37 6.44
C LEU A 16 0.36 1.81 6.22
N PRO A 17 1.66 2.00 5.93
CA PRO A 17 2.20 3.32 5.62
C PRO A 17 1.63 3.87 4.32
N VAL A 18 1.36 5.18 4.28
CA VAL A 18 1.02 5.90 3.05
C VAL A 18 2.21 6.77 2.64
N LYS A 19 2.58 6.67 1.36
CA LYS A 19 3.64 7.47 0.75
C LYS A 19 3.03 8.49 -0.20
N LYS A 20 3.55 9.71 -0.16
CA LYS A 20 3.10 10.82 -0.99
C LYS A 20 4.16 11.14 -2.04
N GLY A 21 3.75 11.20 -3.30
CA GLY A 21 4.58 11.72 -4.40
C GLY A 21 4.62 13.25 -4.40
N THR A 22 5.54 13.83 -5.17
CA THR A 22 5.55 15.28 -5.43
C THR A 22 4.33 15.69 -6.26
N VAL A 23 3.93 14.85 -7.22
CA VAL A 23 2.74 14.99 -8.07
C VAL A 23 2.03 13.64 -8.14
N GLY A 24 0.70 13.67 -8.30
CA GLY A 24 -0.12 12.48 -8.44
C GLY A 24 -0.68 11.94 -7.11
N PRO A 25 -1.31 10.76 -7.14
CA PRO A 25 -1.97 10.17 -5.97
C PRO A 25 -0.98 9.66 -4.93
N SER A 26 -1.40 9.65 -3.66
CA SER A 26 -0.70 8.91 -2.61
C SER A 26 -0.80 7.41 -2.84
N VAL A 27 0.23 6.66 -2.42
CA VAL A 27 0.30 5.20 -2.57
C VAL A 27 0.36 4.53 -1.21
N ILE A 28 -0.27 3.36 -1.08
CA ILE A 28 -0.24 2.55 0.13
C ILE A 28 0.91 1.55 0.01
N ASP A 29 1.78 1.51 1.01
CA ASP A 29 2.88 0.57 1.06
C ASP A 29 2.41 -0.80 1.57
N VAL A 30 2.25 -1.74 0.66
CA VAL A 30 1.76 -3.10 0.93
C VAL A 30 2.87 -4.13 1.16
N ARG A 31 4.14 -3.71 1.32
CA ARG A 31 5.28 -4.66 1.45
C ARG A 31 5.13 -5.61 2.64
N ASP A 32 4.60 -5.12 3.76
CA ASP A 32 4.38 -5.93 4.96
C ASP A 32 2.98 -6.59 5.01
N LEU A 33 2.14 -6.39 3.98
CA LEU A 33 0.76 -6.89 3.98
C LEU A 33 0.72 -8.41 4.14
N TYR A 34 1.48 -9.14 3.32
CA TYR A 34 1.50 -10.61 3.37
C TYR A 34 2.05 -11.11 4.71
N LYS A 35 3.15 -10.52 5.20
CA LYS A 35 3.76 -10.88 6.49
C LYS A 35 2.77 -10.71 7.65
N ASN A 36 1.98 -9.64 7.63
CA ASN A 36 1.11 -9.29 8.75
C ASN A 36 -0.27 -9.97 8.68
N THR A 37 -0.75 -10.25 7.47
CA THR A 37 -2.14 -10.66 7.24
C THR A 37 -2.28 -12.02 6.54
N GLY A 38 -1.25 -12.52 5.86
CA GLY A 38 -1.32 -13.69 4.99
C GLY A 38 -2.01 -13.44 3.63
N HIS A 39 -2.35 -12.19 3.30
CA HIS A 39 -3.07 -11.82 2.08
C HIS A 39 -2.16 -11.18 1.03
N PHE A 40 -2.50 -11.37 -0.24
CA PHE A 40 -1.90 -10.67 -1.38
C PHE A 40 -2.86 -9.65 -1.97
N THR A 41 -2.31 -8.67 -2.68
CA THR A 41 -3.09 -7.86 -3.61
C THR A 41 -3.30 -8.65 -4.90
N PHE A 42 -4.46 -8.49 -5.53
CA PHE A 42 -4.74 -9.05 -6.85
C PHE A 42 -5.08 -7.91 -7.80
N ASP A 43 -4.14 -7.60 -8.69
CA ASP A 43 -4.23 -6.48 -9.64
C ASP A 43 -3.64 -6.93 -10.99
N PRO A 44 -4.40 -7.70 -11.79
CA PRO A 44 -3.92 -8.19 -13.07
C PRO A 44 -3.61 -7.01 -14.01
N GLY A 45 -2.37 -6.98 -14.50
CA GLY A 45 -1.87 -5.88 -15.33
C GLY A 45 -1.35 -4.68 -14.53
N PHE A 46 -1.26 -4.77 -13.20
CA PHE A 46 -0.63 -3.76 -12.33
C PHE A 46 -1.21 -2.34 -12.48
N THR A 47 -2.49 -2.23 -12.84
CA THR A 47 -3.11 -0.93 -13.14
C THR A 47 -3.19 -0.03 -11.90
N SER A 48 -3.32 -0.63 -10.72
CA SER A 48 -3.39 0.06 -9.43
C SER A 48 -2.16 -0.20 -8.55
N THR A 49 -1.04 -0.62 -9.15
CA THR A 49 0.19 -0.98 -8.42
C THR A 49 1.34 -0.05 -8.82
N ALA A 50 1.79 0.80 -7.90
CA ALA A 50 3.00 1.59 -8.08
C ALA A 50 4.26 0.73 -7.81
N SER A 51 4.91 0.24 -8.88
CA SER A 51 6.04 -0.70 -8.77
C SER A 51 7.38 -0.03 -8.45
N CYS A 52 7.53 1.27 -8.71
CA CYS A 52 8.77 2.02 -8.44
C CYS A 52 8.50 3.45 -7.96
N GLN A 53 9.52 4.04 -7.37
CA GLN A 53 9.63 5.49 -7.22
C GLN A 53 10.50 6.01 -8.36
N SER A 54 10.08 7.07 -9.03
CA SER A 54 10.84 7.70 -10.11
C SER A 54 11.02 9.19 -9.84
N ASN A 55 12.22 9.67 -10.15
CA ASN A 55 12.59 11.09 -10.21
C ASN A 55 13.23 11.42 -11.58
N ILE A 56 13.11 10.52 -12.57
CA ILE A 56 13.55 10.74 -13.96
C ILE A 56 12.71 11.85 -14.59
#